data_AF-A0A967GRU4-F1
#
_entry.id   AF-A0A967GRU4-F1
#
_cell.length_a   1.000
_cell.length_b   1.000
_cell.length_c   1.000
_cell.angle_alpha   90.00
_cell.angle_beta   90.00
_cell.angle_gamma   90.00
#
_symmetry.space_group_name_H-M   'P 1'
#
loop_
_entity.id
_entity.type
_entity.pdbx_description
1 polymer ?
#
loop_
_entity_poly.entity_id
_entity_poly.type
_entity_poly.pdbx_seq_one_letter_code
_entity_poly.pdbx_strand_id
1 'polypeptide(L)' 'MRFDDTLFRILGENLRGLTRQREFLPSPDTYGSRSLRSSRLPGALVEKLAFTL' A
#
# COMPACT_ATOMS: atom_id res chain seq x y z
N MET A 1 -10.34 -13.29 2.36
CA MET A 1 -8.89 -13.08 2.53
C MET A 1 -8.62 -11.65 2.99
N ARG A 2 -8.34 -11.50 4.28
CA ARG A 2 -7.98 -10.24 4.93
C ARG A 2 -6.46 -10.18 5.10
N PHE A 3 -5.90 -8.97 4.96
CA PHE A 3 -4.53 -8.69 5.38
C PHE A 3 -4.50 -8.51 6.88
N ASP A 4 -3.75 -9.35 7.59
CA ASP A 4 -3.66 -9.33 9.05
C ASP A 4 -2.23 -9.06 9.47
N ASP A 5 -1.79 -7.84 9.17
CA ASP A 5 -0.44 -7.39 9.44
C ASP A 5 -0.43 -5.89 9.72
N THR A 6 0.61 -5.41 10.40
CA THR A 6 0.80 -3.99 10.68
C THR A 6 1.70 -3.36 9.62
N LEU A 7 1.39 -2.12 9.26
CA LEU A 7 2.23 -1.34 8.33
C LEU A 7 3.66 -1.17 8.85
N PHE A 8 3.86 -1.11 10.17
CA PHE A 8 5.18 -1.02 10.79
C PHE A 8 6.04 -2.24 10.47
N ARG A 9 5.46 -3.44 10.52
CA ARG A 9 6.18 -4.67 10.20
C ARG A 9 6.45 -4.79 8.71
N ILE A 10 5.46 -4.43 7.88
CA ILE A 10 5.55 -4.48 6.41
C ILE A 10 6.60 -3.49 5.87
N LEU A 11 6.56 -2.24 6.32
CA LEU A 11 7.43 -1.17 5.82
C LEU A 11 8.74 -1.02 6.62
N GLY A 12 8.83 -1.69 7.77
CA GLY A 12 10.04 -1.80 8.58
C GLY A 12 10.79 -3.08 8.24
N GLU A 13 10.73 -4.06 9.14
CA GLU A 13 11.56 -5.27 9.11
C GLU A 13 11.38 -6.12 7.84
N ASN A 14 10.18 -6.19 7.28
CA ASN A 14 9.91 -7.01 6.10
C ASN A 14 10.16 -6.27 4.77
N LEU A 15 10.49 -4.97 4.78
CA LEU A 15 10.69 -4.20 3.55
C LEU A 15 12.04 -4.53 2.92
N ARG A 16 12.02 -5.19 1.76
CA ARG A 16 13.23 -5.55 1.00
C ARG A 16 13.66 -4.48 0.01
N GLY A 17 12.71 -3.71 -0.52
CA GLY A 17 13.04 -2.60 -1.41
C GLY A 17 11.82 -1.90 -1.99
N LEU A 18 12.05 -0.73 -2.55
CA LEU A 18 11.05 0.04 -3.29
C LEU A 18 11.46 0.10 -4.77
N THR A 19 10.48 0.01 -5.66
CA THR A 19 10.72 0.19 -7.08
C THR A 19 11.03 1.66 -7.39
N ARG A 20 11.84 1.88 -8.44
CA ARG A 20 12.19 3.24 -8.88
C ARG A 20 11.01 3.96 -9.54
N GLN A 21 10.16 3.21 -10.22
CA GLN A 21 8.97 3.73 -10.89
C GLN A 21 7.87 3.96 -9.85
N ARG A 22 7.21 5.11 -9.94
CA ARG A 22 6.06 5.44 -9.09
C ARG A 22 4.82 5.48 -9.96
N GLU A 23 3.81 4.73 -9.57
CA GLU A 23 2.54 4.70 -10.26
C GLU A 23 1.60 5.76 -9.67
N PHE A 24 0.76 6.34 -10.52
CA PHE A 24 -0.27 7.29 -10.11
C PHE A 24 -1.60 6.57 -9.93
N LEU A 25 -2.13 6.62 -8.71
CA LEU A 25 -3.39 6.02 -8.30
C LEU A 25 -4.41 7.14 -8.06
N PRO A 26 -5.30 7.41 -9.03
CA PRO A 26 -6.38 8.38 -8.83
C PRO A 26 -7.32 7.90 -7.72
N SER A 27 -7.79 8.83 -6.87
CA SER A 27 -8.72 8.48 -5.80
C SER A 27 -10.07 8.07 -6.38
N PRO A 28 -10.57 6.86 -6.06
CA PRO A 28 -11.92 6.45 -6.42
C PRO A 28 -12.95 6.88 -5.36
N ASP A 29 -12.50 7.51 -4.26
CA ASP A 29 -13.34 7.77 -3.10
C ASP A 29 -14.34 8.90 -3.36
N THR A 30 -15.61 8.59 -3.13
CA THR A 30 -16.73 9.51 -3.29
C THR A 30 -17.56 9.67 -2.03
N TYR A 31 -17.26 8.92 -0.96
CA TYR A 31 -17.97 9.00 0.30
C TYR A 31 -17.78 10.38 0.94
N GLY A 32 -18.88 11.06 1.24
CA GLY A 32 -18.91 12.46 1.71
C GLY A 32 -18.78 13.50 0.58
N SER A 33 -17.78 13.38 -0.29
CA SER A 33 -17.63 14.18 -1.52
C SER A 33 -16.60 13.55 -2.46
N ARG A 34 -16.51 14.01 -3.72
CA ARG A 34 -15.47 13.54 -4.65
C ARG A 34 -14.09 13.88 -4.10
N SER A 35 -13.32 12.86 -3.74
CA SER A 35 -11.95 13.02 -3.28
C SER A 35 -11.02 13.43 -4.42
N LEU A 36 -10.18 14.43 -4.17
CA LEU A 36 -9.10 14.85 -5.06
C LEU A 36 -7.72 14.34 -4.58
N ARG A 37 -7.69 13.60 -3.46
CA ARG A 37 -6.46 13.08 -2.86
C ARG A 37 -6.03 11.78 -3.54
N SER A 38 -5.40 11.94 -4.70
CA SER A 38 -4.74 10.84 -5.41
C SER A 38 -3.38 10.51 -4.79
N SER A 39 -2.94 9.28 -4.99
CA SER A 39 -1.68 8.77 -4.45
C SER A 39 -0.66 8.56 -5.57
N ARG A 40 0.61 8.83 -5.31
CA ARG A 40 1.71 8.46 -6.20
C ARG A 40 2.77 7.71 -5.42
N LEU A 41 2.81 6.40 -5.60
CA LEU A 41 3.60 5.51 -4.73
C LEU A 41 4.45 4.56 -5.58
N PRO A 42 5.66 4.22 -5.11
CA PRO A 42 6.42 3.12 -5.68
C PRO A 42 5.80 1.77 -5.27
N GLY A 43 6.13 0.72 -6.00
CA GLY A 43 5.88 -0.66 -5.55
C GLY A 43 6.83 -1.01 -4.40
N ALA A 44 6.34 -1.77 -3.43
CA ALA A 44 7.15 -2.28 -2.31
C ALA A 44 7.32 -3.79 -2.44
N LEU A 45 8.57 -4.26 -2.43
CA LEU A 45 8.90 -5.67 -2.31
C LEU A 45 9.07 -6.00 -0.83
N VAL A 46 8.25 -6.92 -0.34
CA VAL A 46 8.24 -7.33 1.07
C VAL A 46 8.55 -8.81 1.19
N GLU A 47 9.29 -9.18 2.22
CA GLU A 47 9.75 -10.56 2.42
C GLU A 47 8.62 -11.50 2.87
N LYS A 48 7.74 -11.01 3.74
CA LYS A 48 6.65 -11.78 4.33
C LYS A 48 5.41 -10.91 4.48
N LEU A 49 4.25 -11.53 4.27
CA LEU A 49 2.93 -10.93 4.46
C LEU A 49 1.98 -11.97 5.05
N ALA A 50 1.21 -11.57 6.07
CA ALA A 50 0.23 -12.45 6.70
C ALA A 50 -1.18 -12.24 6.11
N PHE A 51 -1.83 -13.35 5.79
CA PHE A 51 -3.18 -13.40 5.25
C PHE A 51 -4.05 -14.30 6.12
N THR A 52 -5.27 -13.86 6.39
CA THR A 52 -6.28 -14.66 7.10
C THR A 52 -7.47 -14.93 6.17
N LEU A 53 -8.09 -16.09 6.31
CA LEU A 53 -9.22 -16.53 5.47
C LEU A 53 -10.46 -15.67 5.71
#